data_AF-A0AAN4VZV0-F1
#
_entry.id   AF-A0AAN4VZV0-F1
#
_cell.length_a   1.000
_cell.length_b   1.000
_cell.length_c   1.000
_cell.angle_alpha   90.00
_cell.angle_beta   90.00
_cell.angle_gamma   90.00
#
_symmetry.space_group_name_H-M   'P 1'
#
loop_
_entity.id
_entity.type
_entity.pdbx_description
1 polymer ?
#
loop_
_entity_poly.entity_id
_entity_poly.type
_entity_poly.pdbx_seq_one_letter_code
_entity_poly.pdbx_strand_id
1 'polypeptide(L)'
;MAETVTVVDPKSEALEKACSNALTKLEKLDLEPHAELREKLAWVIGSYNYDKNPEGLVEFGEKTLKALLAYKKEKPRQVAKKLIDDLEKALAAF
;
A
#
# COMPACT_ATOMS: atom_id res chain seq x y z
N MET A 1 10.59 -31.76 3.56
CA MET A 1 10.78 -30.39 3.05
C MET A 1 9.45 -30.03 2.42
N ALA A 2 8.58 -29.31 3.13
CA ALA A 2 7.26 -28.98 2.62
C ALA A 2 7.41 -27.76 1.71
N GLU A 3 7.38 -27.98 0.40
CA GLU A 3 7.16 -26.92 -0.58
C GLU A 3 5.73 -26.41 -0.38
N THR A 4 5.57 -25.31 0.34
CA THR A 4 4.31 -24.56 0.34
C THR A 4 4.22 -23.81 -0.97
N VAL A 5 3.51 -24.40 -1.92
CA VAL A 5 2.94 -23.70 -3.07
C VAL A 5 2.09 -22.57 -2.52
N THR A 6 2.63 -21.35 -2.51
CA THR A 6 1.86 -20.18 -2.11
C THR A 6 0.92 -19.86 -3.27
N VAL A 7 -0.34 -20.26 -3.11
CA VAL A 7 -1.45 -19.80 -3.92
C VAL A 7 -1.58 -18.30 -3.62
N VAL A 8 -0.83 -17.48 -4.35
CA VAL A 8 -0.91 -16.03 -4.20
C VAL A 8 -2.21 -15.59 -4.86
N ASP A 9 -3.16 -15.15 -4.03
CA ASP A 9 -4.39 -14.56 -4.53
C ASP A 9 -4.06 -13.35 -5.43
N PRO A 10 -4.52 -13.32 -6.69
CA PRO A 10 -4.18 -12.24 -7.62
C PRO A 10 -4.63 -10.87 -7.12
N LYS A 11 -5.65 -10.84 -6.25
CA LYS A 11 -6.11 -9.63 -5.55
C LYS A 11 -5.06 -9.10 -4.58
N SER A 12 -4.42 -9.97 -3.82
CA SER A 12 -3.43 -9.63 -2.80
C SER A 12 -2.12 -9.16 -3.43
N GLU A 13 -1.73 -9.76 -4.56
CA GLU A 13 -0.59 -9.29 -5.33
C GLU A 13 -0.83 -7.91 -5.95
N ALA A 14 -2.06 -7.65 -6.42
CA ALA A 14 -2.44 -6.32 -6.90
C ALA A 14 -2.40 -5.27 -5.78
N LEU A 15 -2.87 -5.62 -4.59
CA LEU A 15 -2.83 -4.75 -3.41
C LEU A 15 -1.39 -4.49 -2.95
N GLU A 16 -0.53 -5.49 -2.93
CA GLU A 16 0.90 -5.34 -2.61
C GLU A 16 1.56 -4.34 -3.57
N LYS A 17 1.38 -4.51 -4.89
CA LYS A 17 1.90 -3.57 -5.89
C LYS A 17 1.35 -2.16 -5.71
N ALA A 18 0.06 -2.01 -5.44
CA ALA A 18 -0.55 -0.71 -5.22
C ALA A 18 0.00 -0.04 -3.95
N CYS A 19 0.13 -0.78 -2.85
CA CYS A 19 0.75 -0.33 -1.60
C CYS A 19 2.23 0.02 -1.79
N SER A 20 2.99 -0.75 -2.57
CA SER A 20 4.40 -0.49 -2.88
C SER A 20 4.58 0.79 -3.73
N ASN A 21 3.70 1.01 -4.70
CA ASN A 21 3.64 2.27 -5.46
C ASN A 21 3.29 3.45 -4.54
N ALA A 22 2.32 3.27 -3.66
CA ALA A 22 1.90 4.28 -2.69
C ALA A 22 3.01 4.61 -1.68
N LEU A 23 3.72 3.59 -1.20
CA LEU A 23 4.91 3.71 -0.35
C LEU A 23 5.94 4.57 -1.06
N THR A 24 6.40 4.15 -2.25
CA THR A 24 7.35 4.88 -3.10
C THR A 24 6.97 6.35 -3.26
N LYS A 25 5.66 6.61 -3.37
CA LYS A 25 5.17 7.98 -3.47
C LYS A 25 5.29 8.74 -2.15
N LEU A 26 4.89 8.16 -1.02
CA LEU A 26 5.11 8.74 0.32
C LEU A 26 6.59 9.00 0.57
N GLU A 27 7.48 8.10 0.14
CA GLU A 27 8.94 8.27 0.26
C GLU A 27 9.41 9.53 -0.48
N LYS A 28 8.93 9.74 -1.70
CA LYS A 28 9.26 10.91 -2.52
C LYS A 28 8.67 12.22 -2.01
N LEU A 29 7.59 12.15 -1.24
CA LEU A 29 6.96 13.33 -0.66
C LEU A 29 7.68 13.78 0.62
N ASP A 30 8.53 12.92 1.19
CA ASP A 30 9.31 13.15 2.41
C ASP A 30 8.51 13.83 3.51
N LEU A 31 7.33 13.28 3.79
CA LEU A 31 6.44 13.86 4.80
C LEU A 31 6.79 13.26 6.15
N GLU A 32 7.51 14.03 6.97
CA GLU A 32 7.75 13.74 8.39
C GLU A 32 6.50 13.19 9.14
N PRO A 33 5.28 13.77 9.01
CA PRO A 33 4.10 13.26 9.72
C PRO A 33 3.61 11.89 9.22
N HIS A 34 4.14 11.39 8.10
CA HIS A 34 3.80 10.07 7.55
C HIS A 34 4.97 9.08 7.65
N ALA A 35 6.06 9.41 8.35
CA ALA A 35 7.20 8.52 8.54
C ALA A 35 6.79 7.17 9.16
N GLU A 36 6.04 7.21 10.26
CA GLU A 36 5.53 6.00 10.91
C GLU A 36 4.62 5.18 9.98
N LEU A 37 3.79 5.85 9.17
CA LEU A 37 2.90 5.17 8.22
C LEU A 37 3.70 4.51 7.10
N ARG A 38 4.74 5.17 6.59
CA ARG A 38 5.66 4.64 5.58
C ARG A 38 6.38 3.41 6.11
N GLU A 39 6.93 3.48 7.31
CA GLU A 39 7.63 2.34 7.93
C GLU A 39 6.70 1.15 8.16
N LYS A 40 5.50 1.39 8.69
CA LYS A 40 4.50 0.32 8.89
C LYS A 40 4.04 -0.28 7.57
N LEU A 41 3.80 0.54 6.55
CA LEU A 41 3.42 0.07 5.22
C LEU A 41 4.53 -0.78 4.59
N ALA A 42 5.78 -0.35 4.68
CA ALA A 42 6.94 -1.12 4.23
C ALA A 42 7.06 -2.46 4.98
N TRP A 43 6.82 -2.44 6.30
CA TRP A 43 6.86 -3.64 7.13
C TRP A 43 5.77 -4.64 6.75
N VAL A 44 4.52 -4.21 6.53
CA VAL A 44 3.45 -5.13 6.12
C VAL A 44 3.63 -5.65 4.70
N ILE A 45 4.20 -4.87 3.77
CA ILE A 45 4.57 -5.35 2.42
C ILE A 45 5.64 -6.43 2.52
N GLY A 46 6.66 -6.21 3.36
CA GLY A 46 7.69 -7.21 3.65
C GLY A 46 7.08 -8.46 4.28
N SER A 47 6.26 -8.30 5.32
CA SER A 47 5.59 -9.40 6.01
C SER A 47 4.69 -10.23 5.07
N TYR A 48 3.92 -9.56 4.20
CA TYR A 48 3.11 -10.23 3.17
C TYR A 48 3.96 -11.11 2.25
N ASN A 49 5.18 -10.70 1.89
CA ASN A 49 6.03 -11.53 1.04
C ASN A 49 6.44 -12.86 1.71
N TYR A 50 6.47 -12.91 3.05
CA TYR A 50 6.77 -14.13 3.82
C TYR A 50 5.52 -14.92 4.22
N ASP A 51 4.54 -14.26 4.84
CA ASP A 51 3.36 -14.90 5.42
C ASP A 51 2.19 -15.02 4.42
N LYS A 52 2.25 -14.29 3.30
CA LYS A 52 1.19 -14.17 2.28
C LYS A 52 -0.16 -13.70 2.83
N ASN A 53 -0.19 -13.10 4.02
CA ASN A 53 -1.39 -12.56 4.64
C ASN A 53 -1.66 -11.10 4.24
N PRO A 54 -2.77 -10.81 3.52
CA PRO A 54 -3.10 -9.46 3.07
C PRO A 54 -3.73 -8.57 4.15
N GLU A 55 -4.05 -9.08 5.34
CA GLU A 55 -4.78 -8.34 6.38
C GLU A 55 -4.06 -7.04 6.77
N GLY A 56 -2.75 -7.11 6.97
CA GLY A 56 -1.92 -5.92 7.22
C GLY A 56 -1.85 -4.98 6.01
N LEU A 57 -1.81 -5.53 4.78
CA LEU A 57 -1.81 -4.72 3.57
C LEU A 57 -3.11 -3.95 3.39
N VAL A 58 -4.26 -4.54 3.73
CA VAL A 58 -5.57 -3.89 3.66
C VAL A 58 -5.61 -2.76 4.69
N GLU A 59 -5.34 -3.06 5.96
CA GLU A 59 -5.44 -2.06 7.04
C GLU A 59 -4.52 -0.86 6.82
N PHE A 60 -3.25 -1.11 6.48
CA PHE A 60 -2.29 -0.03 6.24
C PHE A 60 -2.42 0.58 4.86
N GLY A 61 -2.93 -0.17 3.88
CA GLY A 61 -3.30 0.34 2.56
C GLY A 61 -4.41 1.38 2.66
N GLU A 62 -5.46 1.14 3.45
CA GLU A 62 -6.52 2.12 3.69
C GLU A 62 -6.01 3.38 4.40
N LYS A 63 -5.15 3.21 5.41
CA LYS A 63 -4.51 4.35 6.12
C LYS A 63 -3.66 5.18 5.15
N THR A 64 -2.89 4.51 4.30
CA THR A 64 -2.09 5.12 3.23
C THR A 64 -2.94 5.85 2.21
N LEU A 65 -4.06 5.25 1.78
CA LEU A 65 -5.01 5.87 0.85
C LEU A 65 -5.57 7.17 1.44
N LYS A 66 -6.01 7.14 2.71
CA LYS A 66 -6.50 8.33 3.42
C LYS A 66 -5.44 9.43 3.53
N ALA A 67 -4.21 9.06 3.87
CA ALA A 67 -3.08 9.98 3.93
C ALA A 67 -2.78 10.63 2.56
N LEU A 68 -2.70 9.84 1.51
CA LEU A 68 -2.47 10.32 0.15
C LEU A 68 -3.63 11.18 -0.37
N LEU A 69 -4.88 10.84 -0.05
CA LEU A 69 -6.06 11.65 -0.37
C LEU A 69 -6.04 12.99 0.35
N ALA A 70 -5.74 13.01 1.65
CA ALA A 70 -5.60 14.23 2.43
C ALA A 70 -4.49 15.11 1.85
N TYR A 71 -3.31 14.52 1.60
CA TYR A 71 -2.19 15.23 1.00
C TYR A 71 -2.50 15.74 -0.41
N LYS A 72 -3.26 14.98 -1.20
CA LYS A 72 -3.72 15.40 -2.53
C LYS A 72 -4.70 16.57 -2.47
N LYS A 73 -5.51 16.71 -1.41
CA LYS A 73 -6.36 17.90 -1.22
C LYS A 73 -5.51 19.14 -1.01
N GLU A 74 -4.41 19.02 -0.26
CA GLU A 74 -3.49 20.14 -0.03
C GLU A 74 -2.58 20.41 -1.26
N LYS A 75 -2.05 19.36 -1.88
CA LYS A 75 -1.11 19.41 -3.01
C LYS A 75 -1.53 18.45 -4.13
N PRO A 76 -2.56 18.79 -4.92
CA PRO A 76 -3.15 17.88 -5.91
C PRO A 76 -2.21 17.51 -7.07
N ARG A 77 -1.22 18.37 -7.35
CA ARG A 77 -0.22 18.12 -8.40
C ARG A 77 0.86 17.13 -7.97
N GLN A 78 0.99 16.89 -6.67
CA GLN A 78 2.03 16.02 -6.15
C GLN A 78 1.60 14.56 -6.22
N VAL A 79 0.33 14.22 -6.00
CA VAL A 79 -0.15 12.82 -6.01
C VAL A 79 -0.91 12.52 -7.29
N ALA A 80 -0.42 11.54 -8.06
CA ALA A 80 -1.07 11.12 -9.30
C ALA A 80 -2.46 10.54 -9.01
N LYS A 81 -3.47 10.95 -9.80
CA LYS A 81 -4.83 10.39 -9.68
C LYS A 81 -4.85 8.88 -9.88
N LYS A 82 -4.07 8.39 -10.85
CA LYS A 82 -3.94 6.96 -11.13
C LYS A 82 -3.44 6.15 -9.93
N LEU A 83 -2.54 6.70 -9.12
CA LEU A 83 -2.01 6.00 -7.94
C LEU A 83 -3.07 5.80 -6.85
N ILE A 84 -3.91 6.82 -6.64
CA ILE A 84 -5.04 6.72 -5.70
C ILE A 84 -6.09 5.75 -6.23
N ASP A 85 -6.42 5.83 -7.52
CA ASP A 85 -7.41 4.97 -8.18
C ASP A 85 -6.99 3.49 -8.13
N ASP A 86 -5.71 3.19 -8.38
CA ASP A 86 -5.14 1.85 -8.34
C ASP A 86 -5.18 1.25 -6.92
N LEU A 87 -4.81 2.06 -5.91
CA LEU A 87 -4.85 1.66 -4.51
C LEU A 87 -6.28 1.45 -3.99
N GLU A 88 -7.19 2.36 -4.31
CA GLU A 88 -8.61 2.26 -3.94
C GLU A 88 -9.25 1.03 -4.60
N LYS A 89 -8.96 0.79 -5.89
CA LYS A 89 -9.48 -0.37 -6.61
C LYS A 89 -8.93 -1.68 -6.06
N ALA A 90 -7.65 -1.71 -5.67
CA ALA A 90 -7.06 -2.90 -5.06
C ALA A 90 -7.66 -3.19 -3.68
N LEU A 91 -7.89 -2.15 -2.87
CA LEU A 91 -8.55 -2.28 -1.56
C LEU A 91 -10.01 -2.71 -1.69
N ALA A 92 -10.74 -2.19 -2.67
CA ALA A 92 -12.14 -2.56 -2.94
C ALA A 92 -12.33 -4.02 -3.40
N ALA A 93 -11.24 -4.75 -3.68
CA ALA A 93 -11.29 -6.18 -4.01
C ALA A 93 -11.33 -7.10 -2.79
N PHE A 94 -11.22 -6.53 -1.58
CA PHE A 94 -11.24 -7.18 -0.25
C PHE A 94 -12.48 -6.77 0.54
#